data_AF-A0A7S2IRB4-F1
#
_entry.id   AF-A0A7S2IRB4-F1
#
_cell.length_a   1.000
_cell.length_b   1.000
_cell.length_c   1.000
_cell.angle_alpha   90.00
_cell.angle_beta   90.00
_cell.angle_gamma   90.00
#
_symmetry.space_group_name_H-M   'P 1'
#
loop_
_entity.id
_entity.type
_entity.pdbx_description
1 polymer ?
#
loop_
_entity_poly.entity_id
_entity_poly.type
_entity_poly.pdbx_seq_one_letter_code
_entity_poly.pdbx_strand_id
1 'polypeptide(L)'
;EIEASVAVADLADGFHSVDIAEGVAAKDGARTFSGFQSMFSIARQPTVISHPGIHSQPGLVCRGLTALCHNAAGADQFRVKNVGDDDWSPWRAYQAETPHASKAGTPVLVQYHAHGSSSYVVGDCVAVGNATCYASWHPTMFMRGDWNEWGNAA
;
A
#
# COMPACT_ATOMS: atom_id res chain seq x y z
N GLU A 1 -9.39 31.48 12.46
CA GLU A 1 -9.42 30.00 12.41
C GLU A 1 -10.46 29.51 11.41
N ILE A 2 -10.12 28.65 10.44
CA ILE A 2 -11.12 27.97 9.58
C ILE A 2 -11.35 26.60 10.20
N GLU A 3 -12.60 26.26 10.54
CA GLU A 3 -12.94 24.95 11.10
C GLU A 3 -13.76 24.18 10.07
N ALA A 4 -13.17 23.11 9.53
CA ALA A 4 -13.87 22.10 8.76
C ALA A 4 -13.80 20.80 9.55
N SER A 5 -14.96 20.18 9.80
CA SER A 5 -15.05 18.91 10.53
C SER A 5 -15.88 17.90 9.73
N VAL A 6 -15.47 16.65 9.82
CA VAL A 6 -16.15 15.50 9.22
C VAL A 6 -16.10 14.35 10.23
N ALA A 7 -17.20 13.60 10.36
CA ALA A 7 -17.17 12.41 11.21
C ALA A 7 -16.41 11.30 10.50
N VAL A 8 -15.45 10.67 11.18
CA VAL A 8 -14.67 9.55 10.64
C VAL A 8 -15.57 8.39 10.17
N ALA A 9 -16.73 8.22 10.81
CA ALA A 9 -17.73 7.21 10.42
C ALA A 9 -18.29 7.40 9.01
N ASP A 10 -18.32 8.65 8.52
CA ASP A 10 -18.89 9.01 7.21
C ASP A 10 -17.88 8.83 6.07
N LEU A 11 -16.61 8.60 6.40
CA LEU A 11 -15.52 8.41 5.44
C LEU A 11 -15.23 6.93 5.23
N ALA A 12 -15.11 6.50 3.97
CA ALA A 12 -14.66 5.16 3.62
C ALA A 12 -13.17 4.95 3.94
N ASP A 13 -12.74 3.69 4.04
CA ASP A 13 -11.32 3.36 4.12
C ASP A 13 -10.60 3.82 2.83
N GLY A 14 -9.45 4.47 2.96
CA GLY A 14 -8.72 5.07 1.84
C GLY A 14 -7.93 6.33 2.23
N PHE A 15 -7.37 7.01 1.22
CA PHE A 15 -6.80 8.35 1.39
C PHE A 15 -7.86 9.42 1.18
N HIS A 16 -7.77 10.46 2.00
CA HIS A 16 -8.63 11.62 1.97
C HIS A 16 -7.75 12.87 1.93
N SER A 17 -8.20 13.88 1.19
CA SER A 17 -7.59 15.20 1.20
C SER A 17 -8.58 16.24 1.71
N VAL A 18 -8.05 17.22 2.45
CA VAL A 18 -8.73 18.48 2.72
C VAL A 18 -7.98 19.56 1.99
N ASP A 19 -8.67 20.17 1.03
CA ASP A 19 -8.15 21.25 0.20
C ASP A 19 -8.83 22.55 0.61
N ILE A 20 -8.04 23.53 1.06
CA ILE A 20 -8.53 24.89 1.33
C ILE A 20 -7.94 25.79 0.27
N ALA A 21 -8.81 26.44 -0.49
CA ALA A 21 -8.43 27.36 -1.56
C ALA A 21 -7.81 28.65 -1.01
N GLU A 22 -7.06 29.34 -1.88
CA GLU A 22 -6.61 30.71 -1.62
C GLU A 22 -7.81 31.66 -1.53
N GLY A 23 -7.72 32.67 -0.67
CA GLY A 23 -8.75 33.70 -0.52
C GLY A 23 -9.96 33.30 0.33
N VAL A 24 -9.97 32.11 0.92
CA VAL A 24 -11.00 31.68 1.88
C VAL A 24 -10.91 32.53 3.14
N ALA A 25 -12.07 32.97 3.63
CA ALA A 25 -12.16 33.77 4.84
C ALA A 25 -12.07 32.87 6.09
N ALA A 26 -11.14 33.18 6.98
CA ALA A 26 -11.06 32.62 8.31
C ALA A 26 -12.13 33.21 9.24
N LYS A 27 -12.41 32.56 10.39
CA LYS A 27 -13.39 33.04 11.39
C LYS A 27 -13.11 34.46 11.90
N ASP A 28 -11.87 34.93 11.82
CA ASP A 28 -11.44 36.29 12.20
C ASP A 28 -11.57 37.31 11.04
N GLY A 29 -12.06 36.89 9.88
CA GLY A 29 -12.23 37.71 8.68
C GLY A 29 -10.97 37.86 7.83
N ALA A 30 -9.82 37.33 8.25
CA ALA A 30 -8.62 37.30 7.43
C ALA A 30 -8.80 36.37 6.23
N ARG A 31 -8.18 36.69 5.09
CA ARG A 31 -8.16 35.81 3.92
C ARG A 31 -6.91 34.94 3.93
N THR A 32 -7.04 33.68 3.53
CA THR A 32 -5.88 32.83 3.28
C THR A 32 -5.08 33.40 2.11
N PHE A 33 -3.75 33.52 2.30
CA PHE A 33 -2.82 34.02 1.29
C PHE A 33 -2.33 32.93 0.33
N SER A 34 -2.60 31.67 0.65
CA SER A 34 -2.30 30.52 -0.18
C SER A 34 -3.32 29.42 0.07
N GLY A 35 -3.50 28.55 -0.91
CA GLY A 35 -4.17 27.28 -0.67
C GLY A 35 -3.31 26.36 0.21
N PHE A 36 -3.96 25.42 0.89
CA PHE A 36 -3.27 24.33 1.57
C PHE A 36 -4.01 23.02 1.38
N GLN A 37 -3.25 21.95 1.25
CA GLN A 37 -3.75 20.58 1.16
C GLN A 37 -3.21 19.80 2.37
N SER A 38 -4.11 19.13 3.07
CA SER A 38 -3.76 18.14 4.09
C SER A 38 -4.26 16.77 3.64
N MET A 39 -3.42 15.74 3.77
CA MET A 39 -3.78 14.37 3.42
C MET A 39 -3.73 13.47 4.65
N PHE A 40 -4.67 12.54 4.74
CA PHE A 40 -4.71 11.54 5.78
C PHE A 40 -5.31 10.24 5.23
N SER A 41 -4.99 9.11 5.87
CA SER A 41 -5.56 7.82 5.54
C SER A 41 -6.51 7.33 6.64
N ILE A 42 -7.58 6.65 6.22
CA ILE A 42 -8.48 5.93 7.11
C ILE A 42 -8.39 4.46 6.76
N ALA A 43 -8.16 3.63 7.77
CA ALA A 43 -8.22 2.18 7.68
C ALA A 43 -8.85 1.66 8.97
N ARG A 44 -10.06 1.10 8.88
CA ARG A 44 -10.80 0.58 10.06
C ARG A 44 -10.24 -0.76 10.54
N GLN A 45 -9.49 -1.44 9.68
CA GLN A 45 -8.66 -2.57 10.03
C GLN A 45 -7.19 -2.26 9.74
N PRO A 46 -6.23 -2.93 10.41
CA PRO A 46 -4.83 -2.84 10.03
C PRO A 46 -4.65 -3.24 8.55
N THR A 47 -4.08 -2.33 7.76
CA THR A 47 -3.73 -2.56 6.36
C THR A 47 -2.23 -2.40 6.21
N VAL A 48 -1.71 -2.84 5.06
CA VAL A 48 -0.29 -2.70 4.72
C VAL A 48 0.18 -1.24 4.75
N ILE A 49 -0.72 -0.31 4.43
CA ILE A 49 -0.42 1.13 4.41
C ILE A 49 -0.50 1.73 5.82
N SER A 50 -1.52 1.37 6.59
CA SER A 50 -1.72 1.92 7.94
C SER A 50 -0.81 1.29 9.01
N HIS A 51 -0.17 0.15 8.70
CA HIS A 51 0.71 -0.56 9.63
C HIS A 51 2.05 -0.92 8.96
N PRO A 52 3.07 -0.05 9.05
CA PRO A 52 4.32 -0.20 8.29
C PRO A 52 5.16 -1.42 8.67
N GLY A 53 4.88 -2.07 9.81
CA GLY A 53 5.53 -3.33 10.19
C GLY A 53 4.96 -4.58 9.52
N ILE A 54 3.87 -4.47 8.75
CA ILE A 54 3.33 -5.60 7.99
C ILE A 54 4.18 -5.78 6.73
N HIS A 55 4.98 -6.83 6.71
CA HIS A 55 5.77 -7.24 5.54
C HIS A 55 5.36 -8.63 5.00
N SER A 56 4.65 -9.41 5.81
CA SER A 56 4.02 -10.66 5.40
C SER A 56 2.50 -10.52 5.52
N GLN A 57 1.79 -10.88 4.46
CA GLN A 57 0.33 -10.84 4.41
C GLN A 57 -0.21 -12.23 4.04
N PRO A 58 -0.39 -13.14 5.01
CA PRO A 58 -0.97 -14.45 4.74
C PRO A 58 -2.33 -14.33 4.04
N GLY A 59 -2.49 -15.04 2.92
CA GLY A 59 -3.71 -15.00 2.11
C GLY A 59 -3.73 -13.88 1.07
N LEU A 60 -2.63 -13.12 0.92
CA LEU A 60 -2.43 -12.26 -0.24
C LEU A 60 -2.47 -13.09 -1.52
N VAL A 61 -1.81 -14.25 -1.56
CA VAL A 61 -2.03 -15.21 -2.66
C VAL A 61 -3.31 -15.98 -2.37
N CYS A 62 -4.31 -15.81 -3.24
CA CYS A 62 -5.63 -16.38 -3.04
C CYS A 62 -6.16 -17.09 -4.30
N ARG A 63 -7.40 -17.61 -4.22
CA ARG A 63 -8.09 -18.33 -5.32
C ARG A 63 -7.23 -19.45 -5.95
N GLY A 64 -6.53 -20.22 -5.12
CA GLY A 64 -5.68 -21.31 -5.58
C GLY A 64 -4.56 -20.85 -6.51
N LEU A 65 -3.82 -19.80 -6.12
CA LEU A 65 -2.67 -19.22 -6.83
C LEU A 65 -3.01 -18.38 -8.07
N THR A 66 -4.28 -18.11 -8.35
CA THR A 66 -4.72 -17.41 -9.58
C THR A 66 -5.08 -15.93 -9.37
N ALA A 67 -5.08 -15.47 -8.11
CA ALA A 67 -5.38 -14.09 -7.77
C ALA A 67 -4.56 -13.60 -6.58
N LEU A 68 -4.48 -12.28 -6.47
CA LEU A 68 -4.00 -11.58 -5.28
C LEU A 68 -5.17 -10.91 -4.58
N CYS A 69 -5.31 -11.16 -3.28
CA CYS A 69 -6.30 -10.54 -2.41
C CYS A 69 -5.60 -9.49 -1.54
N HIS A 70 -5.68 -8.24 -1.98
CA HIS A 70 -4.91 -7.15 -1.41
C HIS A 70 -5.55 -6.60 -0.14
N ASN A 71 -4.72 -6.23 0.84
CA ASN A 71 -5.13 -5.50 2.05
C ASN A 71 -4.37 -4.18 2.16
N ALA A 72 -4.50 -3.32 1.14
CA ALA A 72 -3.82 -2.04 1.07
C ALA A 72 -4.81 -0.90 0.79
N ALA A 73 -5.79 -0.71 1.69
CA ALA A 73 -6.71 0.41 1.57
C ALA A 73 -5.95 1.74 1.51
N GLY A 74 -6.25 2.55 0.49
CA GLY A 74 -5.54 3.78 0.19
C GLY A 74 -4.47 3.66 -0.90
N ALA A 75 -4.13 2.45 -1.36
CA ALA A 75 -3.30 2.30 -2.54
C ALA A 75 -4.05 2.78 -3.79
N ASP A 76 -3.39 3.54 -4.64
CA ASP A 76 -3.88 3.92 -5.97
C ASP A 76 -3.27 3.05 -7.07
N GLN A 77 -2.04 2.57 -6.84
CA GLN A 77 -1.35 1.68 -7.75
C GLN A 77 -0.65 0.54 -7.03
N PHE A 78 -0.40 -0.53 -7.77
CA PHE A 78 0.40 -1.65 -7.31
C PHE A 78 1.27 -2.21 -8.44
N ARG A 79 2.31 -2.94 -8.07
CA ARG A 79 3.06 -3.84 -8.95
C ARG A 79 3.45 -5.10 -8.19
N VAL A 80 3.69 -6.18 -8.91
CA VAL A 80 3.95 -7.50 -8.33
C VAL A 80 5.19 -8.13 -8.97
N LYS A 81 5.87 -8.98 -8.20
CA LYS A 81 6.99 -9.82 -8.65
C LYS A 81 6.86 -11.22 -8.03
N ASN A 82 7.02 -12.26 -8.85
CA ASN A 82 7.35 -13.59 -8.34
C ASN A 82 8.88 -13.62 -8.11
N VAL A 83 9.32 -13.88 -6.89
CA VAL A 83 10.74 -13.84 -6.52
C VAL A 83 11.51 -14.93 -7.28
N GLY A 84 12.65 -14.57 -7.86
CA GLY A 84 13.54 -15.48 -8.57
C GLY A 84 13.19 -15.75 -10.03
N ASP A 85 11.96 -15.49 -10.45
CA ASP A 85 11.50 -15.80 -11.81
C ASP A 85 11.34 -14.56 -12.71
N ASP A 86 10.92 -13.43 -12.13
CA ASP A 86 10.45 -12.28 -12.91
C ASP A 86 11.03 -10.93 -12.43
N ASP A 87 11.11 -9.97 -13.35
CA ASP A 87 11.20 -8.56 -12.98
C ASP A 87 9.87 -8.06 -12.37
N TRP A 88 9.91 -6.92 -11.69
CA TRP A 88 8.68 -6.24 -11.27
C TRP A 88 7.77 -5.96 -12.46
N SER A 89 6.49 -6.29 -12.32
CA SER A 89 5.49 -5.88 -13.30
C SER A 89 5.45 -4.35 -13.43
N PRO A 90 4.93 -3.81 -14.55
CA PRO A 90 4.54 -2.42 -14.60
C PRO A 90 3.57 -2.07 -13.46
N TRP A 91 3.57 -0.80 -13.07
CA TRP A 91 2.55 -0.25 -12.17
C TRP A 91 1.17 -0.33 -12.81
N ARG A 92 0.18 -0.76 -12.04
CA ARG A 92 -1.22 -0.94 -12.45
C ARG A 92 -2.13 -0.31 -11.40
N ALA A 93 -3.33 0.10 -11.80
CA ALA A 93 -4.31 0.64 -10.87
C ALA A 93 -4.68 -0.41 -9.80
N TYR A 94 -4.75 0.03 -8.54
CA TYR A 94 -5.09 -0.85 -7.43
C TYR A 94 -6.53 -1.37 -7.53
N GLN A 95 -6.70 -2.66 -7.23
CA GLN A 95 -8.00 -3.30 -7.02
C GLN A 95 -7.86 -4.21 -5.80
N ALA A 96 -8.95 -4.45 -5.07
CA ALA A 96 -8.92 -5.32 -3.89
C ALA A 96 -8.58 -6.77 -4.23
N GLU A 97 -8.98 -7.25 -5.41
CA GLU A 97 -8.62 -8.55 -5.96
C GLU A 97 -8.07 -8.36 -7.38
N THR A 98 -6.92 -8.93 -7.70
CA THR A 98 -6.34 -8.84 -9.06
C THR A 98 -5.92 -10.21 -9.59
N PRO A 99 -6.11 -10.49 -10.89
CA PRO A 99 -5.59 -11.71 -11.50
C PRO A 99 -4.06 -11.74 -11.45
N HIS A 100 -3.50 -12.85 -10.98
CA HIS A 100 -2.04 -13.06 -10.94
C HIS A 100 -1.73 -14.55 -10.94
N ALA A 101 -0.77 -14.97 -11.77
CA ALA A 101 -0.30 -16.35 -11.81
C ALA A 101 0.83 -16.56 -10.79
N SER A 102 0.45 -16.90 -9.56
CA SER A 102 1.41 -17.27 -8.52
C SER A 102 1.90 -18.70 -8.72
N LYS A 103 3.11 -19.00 -8.30
CA LYS A 103 3.67 -20.36 -8.34
C LYS A 103 3.78 -20.91 -6.92
N ALA A 104 3.45 -22.19 -6.78
CA ALA A 104 3.58 -22.90 -5.52
C ALA A 104 5.04 -22.89 -5.03
N GLY A 105 5.26 -22.56 -3.76
CA GLY A 105 6.60 -22.48 -3.17
C GLY A 105 7.44 -21.27 -3.62
N THR A 106 6.93 -20.43 -4.52
CA THR A 106 7.60 -19.19 -4.95
C THR A 106 7.01 -18.01 -4.19
N PRO A 107 7.83 -17.22 -3.48
CA PRO A 107 7.35 -16.00 -2.85
C PRO A 107 6.84 -14.98 -3.87
N VAL A 108 5.73 -14.33 -3.53
CA VAL A 108 5.18 -13.22 -4.28
C VAL A 108 5.38 -11.94 -3.47
N LEU A 109 5.96 -10.91 -4.09
CA LEU A 109 6.05 -9.56 -3.54
C LEU A 109 5.07 -8.64 -4.25
N VAL A 110 4.36 -7.84 -3.48
CA VAL A 110 3.50 -6.77 -4.00
C VAL A 110 3.97 -5.45 -3.40
N GLN A 111 4.26 -4.51 -4.28
CA GLN A 111 4.55 -3.13 -3.90
C GLN A 111 3.34 -2.26 -4.21
N TYR A 112 2.89 -1.52 -3.20
CA TYR A 112 1.82 -0.54 -3.29
C TYR A 112 2.38 0.86 -3.35
N HIS A 113 1.78 1.68 -4.19
CA HIS A 113 1.92 3.12 -4.16
C HIS A 113 0.63 3.70 -3.59
N ALA A 114 0.78 4.77 -2.82
CA ALA A 114 -0.31 5.57 -2.34
C ALA A 114 0.10 7.04 -2.50
N HIS A 115 -0.85 7.87 -2.94
CA HIS A 115 -0.57 9.27 -3.18
C HIS A 115 -0.07 9.97 -1.92
N GLY A 116 0.97 10.79 -2.04
CA GLY A 116 1.57 11.51 -0.90
C GLY A 116 2.38 10.62 0.07
N SER A 117 2.63 9.35 -0.27
CA SER A 117 3.34 8.41 0.61
C SER A 117 4.55 7.74 -0.07
N SER A 118 5.44 7.16 0.74
CA SER A 118 6.42 6.17 0.28
C SER A 118 5.74 4.88 -0.18
N SER A 119 6.39 4.12 -1.05
CA SER A 119 5.88 2.82 -1.48
C SER A 119 5.98 1.76 -0.36
N TYR A 120 4.98 0.91 -0.24
CA TYR A 120 4.91 -0.18 0.75
C TYR A 120 5.11 -1.52 0.04
N VAL A 121 5.83 -2.46 0.64
CA VAL A 121 6.01 -3.79 0.07
C VAL A 121 5.63 -4.85 1.09
N VAL A 122 4.85 -5.82 0.63
CA VAL A 122 4.54 -7.04 1.36
C VAL A 122 4.78 -8.24 0.47
N GLY A 123 4.84 -9.41 1.07
CA GLY A 123 4.67 -10.62 0.31
C GLY A 123 3.95 -11.72 1.04
N ASP A 124 3.78 -12.79 0.31
CA ASP A 124 3.15 -14.02 0.74
C ASP A 124 3.72 -15.17 -0.07
N CYS A 125 3.54 -16.39 0.43
CA CYS A 125 3.98 -17.59 -0.23
C CYS A 125 3.12 -18.77 0.23
N VAL A 126 2.58 -19.50 -0.73
CA VAL A 126 1.76 -20.69 -0.46
C VAL A 126 2.64 -21.92 -0.61
N ALA A 127 2.96 -22.55 0.52
CA ALA A 127 3.72 -23.79 0.56
C ALA A 127 2.92 -24.94 -0.06
N VAL A 128 3.59 -25.82 -0.81
CA VAL A 128 2.99 -27.05 -1.36
C VAL A 128 3.92 -28.22 -1.13
N GLY A 129 3.43 -29.28 -0.49
CA GLY A 129 4.23 -30.45 -0.14
C GLY A 129 5.39 -30.08 0.78
N ASN A 130 6.62 -30.42 0.37
CA ASN A 130 7.85 -30.13 1.11
C ASN A 130 8.52 -28.81 0.69
N ALA A 131 7.93 -28.03 -0.22
CA ALA A 131 8.51 -26.76 -0.64
C ALA A 131 8.42 -25.73 0.50
N THR A 132 9.56 -25.37 1.07
CA THR A 132 9.66 -24.31 2.08
C THR A 132 9.57 -22.94 1.44
N CYS A 133 8.59 -22.17 1.90
CA CYS A 133 8.46 -20.76 1.60
C CYS A 133 9.39 -19.93 2.49
N TYR A 134 10.53 -19.51 1.96
CA TYR A 134 11.36 -18.48 2.59
C TYR A 134 11.15 -17.18 1.85
N ALA A 135 10.57 -16.21 2.55
CA ALA A 135 10.57 -14.84 2.09
C ALA A 135 11.29 -14.02 3.16
N SER A 136 12.47 -13.52 2.81
CA SER A 136 13.24 -12.64 3.68
C SER A 136 12.68 -11.23 3.56
N TRP A 137 12.21 -10.69 4.68
CA TRP A 137 11.78 -9.31 4.80
C TRP A 137 12.73 -8.60 5.74
N HIS A 138 13.09 -7.36 5.43
CA HIS A 138 13.79 -6.54 6.40
C HIS A 138 12.78 -5.95 7.38
N PRO A 139 13.10 -5.90 8.69
CA PRO A 139 12.20 -5.37 9.73
C PRO A 139 12.06 -3.85 9.70
N THR A 140 12.78 -3.17 8.80
CA THR A 140 12.78 -1.71 8.66
C THR A 140 12.38 -1.33 7.25
N MET A 141 11.42 -0.40 7.12
CA MET A 141 11.19 0.30 5.86
C MET A 141 12.44 1.08 5.47
N PHE A 142 12.94 0.84 4.27
CA PHE A 142 14.05 1.61 3.72
C PHE A 142 13.54 2.91 3.11
N MET A 143 14.23 4.00 3.42
CA MET A 143 14.01 5.29 2.78
C MET A 143 14.46 5.21 1.32
N ARG A 144 13.84 6.03 0.45
CA ARG A 144 14.15 6.12 -0.98
C ARG A 144 15.65 6.40 -1.16
N GLY A 145 16.42 5.43 -1.66
CA GLY A 145 17.88 5.56 -1.91
C GLY A 145 18.74 4.49 -1.25
N ASP A 146 18.24 3.78 -0.24
CA ASP A 146 18.93 2.62 0.32
C ASP A 146 18.66 1.38 -0.56
N TRP A 147 19.74 0.68 -0.91
CA TRP A 147 19.73 -0.51 -1.77
C TRP A 147 18.74 -1.56 -1.25
N ASN A 148 17.82 -2.00 -2.11
CA ASN A 148 16.72 -2.88 -1.77
C ASN A 148 16.98 -4.29 -2.36
N GLU A 149 17.51 -5.23 -1.58
CA GLU A 149 17.67 -6.64 -2.03
C GLU A 149 16.35 -7.44 -1.98
N TRP A 150 15.22 -6.77 -2.24
CA TRP A 150 13.90 -7.38 -2.19
C TRP A 150 13.76 -8.38 -3.34
N GLY A 151 13.75 -9.67 -3.00
CA GLY A 151 13.61 -10.75 -3.97
C GLY A 151 14.88 -11.05 -4.77
N ASN A 152 16.06 -10.73 -4.22
CA ASN A 152 17.31 -11.37 -4.60
C ASN A 152 17.52 -12.57 -3.68
N ALA A 153 16.79 -13.66 -3.94
CA ALA A 153 17.20 -14.95 -3.41
C ALA A 153 18.48 -15.34 -4.16
N ALA A 154 19.61 -15.31 -3.45
CA ALA A 154 20.81 -16.04 -3.87
C ALA A 154 20.64 -17.52 -3.55
#